data_AF-A0A2M9D5E9-F1
#
_entry.id   AF-A0A2M9D5E9-F1
#
_cell.length_a   1.000
_cell.length_b   1.000
_cell.length_c   1.000
_cell.angle_alpha   90.00
_cell.angle_beta   90.00
_cell.angle_gamma   90.00
#
_symmetry.space_group_name_H-M   'P 1'
#
loop_
_entity.id
_entity.type
_entity.pdbx_description
1 polymer ?
#
loop_
_entity_poly.entity_id
_entity_poly.type
_entity_poly.pdbx_seq_one_letter_code
_entity_poly.pdbx_strand_id
1 'polypeptide(L)'
;MITKREAALRLDIPLEMATRHGIPSRMSDAEFEELETNPPAWLVQSRANRTGKRPVWMQLTCTVCGFTEAARPKKWWPAFTYLSCDWHSPTELPEPAEGVYRSEIDGIGSRFVGIVDEAVKS
;
A
#
# COMPACT_ATOMS: atom_id res chain seq x y z
N MET A 1 11.48 17.41 -7.09
CA MET A 1 10.79 16.98 -8.31
C MET A 1 10.35 15.55 -8.15
N ILE A 2 9.06 15.30 -8.25
CA ILE A 2 8.42 14.01 -8.00
C ILE A 2 7.91 13.38 -9.30
N THR A 3 7.72 12.06 -9.28
CA THR A 3 7.13 11.32 -10.42
C THR A 3 5.60 11.33 -10.37
N LYS A 4 4.93 11.01 -11.50
CA LYS A 4 3.47 10.80 -11.52
C LYS A 4 2.99 9.78 -10.50
N ARG A 5 3.73 8.67 -10.36
CA ARG A 5 3.42 7.61 -9.39
C ARG A 5 3.47 8.19 -7.97
N GLU A 6 4.54 8.92 -7.66
CA GLU A 6 4.71 9.57 -6.36
C GLU A 6 3.62 10.62 -6.08
N ALA A 7 3.26 11.45 -7.07
CA ALA A 7 2.14 12.37 -6.95
C ALA A 7 0.82 11.63 -6.67
N ALA A 8 0.55 10.51 -7.36
CA ALA A 8 -0.63 9.69 -7.12
C ALA A 8 -0.65 9.06 -5.72
N LEU A 9 0.50 8.64 -5.19
CA LEU A 9 0.64 8.17 -3.81
C LEU A 9 0.28 9.27 -2.81
N ARG A 10 0.90 10.45 -2.95
CA ARG A 10 0.72 11.56 -2.01
C ARG A 10 -0.71 12.13 -2.05
N LEU A 11 -1.34 12.21 -3.23
CA LEU A 11 -2.72 12.64 -3.38
C LEU A 11 -3.76 11.57 -2.96
N ASP A 12 -3.29 10.35 -2.65
CA ASP A 12 -4.10 9.16 -2.37
C ASP A 12 -5.14 8.88 -3.46
N ILE A 13 -4.69 8.89 -4.72
CA ILE A 13 -5.51 8.59 -5.91
C ILE A 13 -4.93 7.42 -6.72
N PRO A 14 -5.75 6.66 -7.48
CA PRO A 14 -5.24 5.64 -8.39
C PRO A 14 -4.38 6.25 -9.51
N LEU A 15 -3.40 5.49 -10.01
CA LEU A 15 -2.53 5.93 -11.11
C LEU A 15 -3.33 6.19 -12.41
N GLU A 16 -4.42 5.45 -12.59
CA GLU A 16 -5.37 5.60 -13.68
C GLU A 16 -6.05 6.97 -13.62
N MET A 17 -6.38 7.47 -12.42
CA MET A 17 -6.94 8.80 -12.21
C MET A 17 -5.91 9.89 -12.49
N ALA A 18 -4.68 9.73 -11.98
CA ALA A 18 -3.59 10.66 -12.27
C ALA A 18 -3.34 10.78 -13.78
N THR A 19 -3.42 9.66 -14.51
CA THR A 19 -3.28 9.64 -15.97
C THR A 19 -4.46 10.32 -16.66
N ARG A 20 -5.69 9.96 -16.27
CA ARG A 20 -6.93 10.51 -16.85
C ARG A 20 -7.04 12.03 -16.72
N HIS A 21 -6.60 12.58 -15.59
CA HIS A 21 -6.69 14.00 -15.30
C HIS A 21 -5.42 14.79 -15.65
N GLY A 22 -4.50 14.19 -16.41
CA GLY A 22 -3.38 14.93 -17.00
C GLY A 22 -2.25 15.26 -16.04
N ILE A 23 -2.10 14.55 -14.92
CA ILE A 23 -0.91 14.68 -14.07
C ILE A 23 0.33 14.35 -14.91
N PRO A 24 1.34 15.24 -15.02
CA PRO A 24 2.53 15.02 -15.84
C PRO A 24 3.39 13.86 -15.32
N SER A 25 4.29 13.34 -16.17
CA SER A 25 5.19 12.24 -15.80
C SER A 25 6.15 12.61 -14.66
N ARG A 26 6.55 13.89 -14.60
CA ARG A 26 7.32 14.51 -13.53
C ARG A 26 6.75 15.89 -13.24
N MET A 27 6.78 16.32 -11.99
CA MET A 27 6.43 17.69 -11.57
C MET A 27 7.34 18.15 -10.44
N SER A 28 7.52 19.45 -10.30
CA SER A 28 8.17 20.08 -9.16
C SER A 28 7.34 19.93 -7.88
N ASP A 29 7.97 20.11 -6.74
CA ASP A 29 7.28 20.12 -5.45
C ASP A 29 6.32 21.32 -5.32
N ALA A 30 6.64 22.45 -5.97
CA ALA A 30 5.78 23.64 -6.02
C ALA A 30 4.49 23.40 -6.83
N GLU A 31 4.58 22.74 -8.00
CA GLU A 31 3.39 22.35 -8.78
C GLU A 31 2.52 21.35 -8.01
N PHE A 32 3.14 20.47 -7.23
CA PHE A 32 2.42 19.54 -6.37
C PHE A 32 1.72 20.26 -5.23
N GLU A 33 2.40 21.19 -4.55
CA GLU A 33 1.83 22.01 -3.49
C GLU A 33 0.61 22.80 -3.99
N GLU A 34 0.68 23.39 -5.18
CA GLU A 34 -0.45 24.08 -5.80
C GLU A 34 -1.67 23.16 -6.00
N LEU A 35 -1.46 21.90 -6.40
CA LEU A 35 -2.54 20.91 -6.51
C LEU A 35 -3.17 20.55 -5.15
N GLU A 36 -2.40 20.62 -4.06
CA GLU A 36 -2.89 20.37 -2.71
C GLU A 36 -3.63 21.58 -2.13
N THR A 37 -3.07 22.78 -2.30
CA THR A 37 -3.61 24.05 -1.79
C THR A 37 -4.84 24.50 -2.58
N ASN A 38 -4.81 24.39 -3.91
CA ASN A 38 -5.88 24.78 -4.82
C ASN A 38 -6.37 23.58 -5.63
N PRO A 39 -6.99 22.57 -4.98
CA PRO A 39 -7.32 21.33 -5.63
C PRO A 39 -8.40 21.54 -6.71
N PRO A 40 -8.22 21.00 -7.93
CA PRO A 40 -9.23 21.06 -8.96
C PRO A 40 -10.49 20.30 -8.55
N ALA A 41 -11.63 20.66 -9.13
CA ALA A 41 -12.94 20.09 -8.76
C ALA A 41 -12.98 18.55 -8.79
N TRP A 42 -12.30 17.92 -9.76
CA TRP A 42 -12.24 16.45 -9.85
C TRP A 42 -11.51 15.82 -8.66
N LEU A 43 -10.48 16.47 -8.11
CA LEU A 43 -9.71 15.95 -6.98
C LEU A 43 -10.53 16.09 -5.69
N VAL A 44 -11.21 17.23 -5.52
CA VAL A 44 -12.17 17.45 -4.41
C VAL A 44 -13.25 16.38 -4.45
N GLN A 45 -13.87 16.15 -5.62
CA GLN A 45 -14.91 15.15 -5.78
C GLN A 45 -14.39 13.73 -5.56
N SER A 46 -13.20 13.39 -6.09
CA SER A 46 -12.57 12.09 -5.88
C SER A 46 -12.35 11.80 -4.40
N ARG A 47 -11.91 12.79 -3.61
CA ARG A 47 -11.75 12.68 -2.16
C ARG A 47 -13.11 12.51 -1.46
N ALA A 48 -14.12 13.29 -1.85
CA ALA A 48 -15.47 13.20 -1.27
C ALA A 48 -16.15 11.85 -1.53
N ASN A 49 -15.91 11.25 -2.70
CA ASN A 49 -16.50 9.97 -3.10
C ASN A 49 -15.85 8.75 -2.41
N ARG A 50 -14.85 8.94 -1.53
CA ARG A 50 -14.25 7.84 -0.78
C ARG A 50 -15.25 7.31 0.26
N THR A 51 -15.90 6.19 -0.08
CA THR A 51 -16.86 5.50 0.79
C THR A 51 -16.23 4.40 1.65
N GLY A 52 -14.93 4.13 1.50
CA GLY A 52 -14.22 3.07 2.22
C GLY A 52 -13.20 3.60 3.23
N LYS A 53 -13.04 2.89 4.36
CA LYS A 53 -11.98 3.16 5.36
C LYS A 53 -10.57 2.83 4.84
N ARG A 54 -10.45 2.05 3.76
CA ARG A 54 -9.15 1.63 3.22
C ARG A 54 -8.58 2.74 2.33
N PRO A 55 -7.31 3.14 2.52
CA PRO A 55 -6.65 4.08 1.62
C PRO A 55 -6.48 3.46 0.23
N VAL A 56 -6.26 4.30 -0.79
CA VAL A 56 -5.98 3.80 -2.15
C VAL A 56 -4.63 3.09 -2.16
N TRP A 57 -3.68 3.60 -1.37
CA TRP A 57 -2.36 3.04 -1.18
C TRP A 57 -2.13 2.70 0.29
N MET A 58 -1.45 1.57 0.55
CA MET A 58 -0.92 1.25 1.86
C MET A 58 0.59 1.05 1.78
N GLN A 59 1.30 1.39 2.85
CA GLN A 59 2.71 1.01 3.00
C GLN A 59 2.79 -0.41 3.51
N LEU A 60 3.42 -1.28 2.73
CA LEU A 60 3.91 -2.58 3.16
C LEU A 60 5.27 -2.36 3.80
N THR A 61 5.55 -3.00 4.92
CA THR A 61 6.83 -2.90 5.64
C THR A 61 7.30 -4.29 6.01
N CYS A 62 8.51 -4.65 5.63
CA CYS A 62 9.10 -5.93 5.99
C CYS A 62 9.41 -5.92 7.49
N THR A 63 8.90 -6.91 8.21
CA THR A 63 9.14 -7.06 9.65
C THR A 63 10.60 -7.36 9.96
N VAL A 64 11.35 -7.99 9.05
CA VAL A 64 12.74 -8.38 9.26
C VAL A 64 13.71 -7.21 9.03
N CYS A 65 13.67 -6.59 7.84
CA CYS A 65 14.65 -5.56 7.46
C CYS A 65 14.10 -4.14 7.34
N GLY A 66 12.79 -3.94 7.49
CA GLY A 66 12.16 -2.62 7.37
C GLY A 66 12.01 -2.10 5.94
N PHE A 67 12.32 -2.90 4.91
CA PHE A 67 12.05 -2.52 3.51
C PHE A 67 10.57 -2.17 3.32
N THR A 68 10.28 -1.09 2.58
CA THR A 68 8.91 -0.61 2.37
C THR A 68 8.51 -0.55 0.90
N GLU A 69 7.22 -0.79 0.65
CA GLU A 69 6.61 -0.64 -0.66
C GLU A 69 5.19 -0.06 -0.53
N ALA A 70 4.91 1.01 -1.28
CA ALA A 70 3.54 1.48 -1.46
C ALA A 70 2.79 0.58 -2.45
N ALA A 71 1.73 -0.10 -1.99
CA ALA A 71 0.92 -1.00 -2.80
C ALA A 71 -0.58 -0.72 -2.65
N ARG A 72 -1.38 -1.09 -3.66
CA ARG A 72 -2.84 -1.00 -3.59
C ARG A 72 -3.40 -2.24 -2.89
N PRO A 73 -4.12 -2.10 -1.75
CA PRO A 73 -4.70 -3.24 -1.07
C PRO A 73 -5.73 -3.93 -1.96
N LYS A 74 -5.57 -5.24 -2.16
CA LYS A 74 -6.53 -6.04 -2.92
C LYS A 74 -7.66 -6.51 -2.01
N LYS A 75 -8.86 -6.72 -2.57
CA LYS A 75 -10.03 -7.17 -1.80
C LYS A 75 -9.78 -8.50 -1.07
N TRP A 76 -8.98 -9.37 -1.66
CA TRP A 76 -8.68 -10.71 -1.13
C TRP A 76 -7.56 -10.72 -0.08
N TRP A 77 -6.83 -9.61 0.12
CA TRP A 77 -5.79 -9.56 1.15
C TRP A 77 -6.44 -9.72 2.54
N PRO A 78 -5.98 -10.68 3.35
CA PRO A 78 -6.41 -10.80 4.74
C PRO A 78 -5.76 -9.72 5.62
N ALA A 79 -6.06 -9.77 6.91
CA ALA A 79 -5.25 -9.09 7.90
C ALA A 79 -3.96 -9.89 8.10
N PHE A 80 -2.81 -9.29 7.76
CA PHE A 80 -1.51 -9.93 7.95
C PHE A 80 -1.04 -9.76 9.39
N THR A 81 -0.50 -10.82 9.97
CA THR A 81 0.25 -10.78 11.22
C THR A 81 1.64 -10.18 10.97
N TYR A 82 2.31 -10.64 9.92
CA TYR A 82 3.61 -10.15 9.50
C TYR A 82 3.69 -10.00 7.98
N LEU A 83 4.66 -9.21 7.53
CA LEU A 83 5.02 -9.07 6.13
C LEU A 83 6.53 -9.34 6.00
N SER A 84 6.92 -10.25 5.13
CA SER A 84 8.32 -10.47 4.76
C SER A 84 8.54 -10.03 3.31
N CYS A 85 9.69 -9.43 2.99
CA CYS A 85 10.05 -9.22 1.59
C CYS A 85 10.70 -10.49 1.01
N ASP A 86 10.81 -10.56 -0.31
CA ASP A 86 11.39 -11.68 -1.07
C ASP A 86 12.88 -11.94 -0.80
N TRP A 87 13.54 -11.09 0.00
CA TRP A 87 14.92 -11.31 0.47
C TRP A 87 15.01 -12.11 1.76
N HIS A 88 13.90 -12.26 2.48
CA HIS A 88 13.85 -12.94 3.77
C HIS A 88 12.86 -14.09 3.76
N SER A 89 13.30 -15.19 4.35
CA SER A 89 12.44 -16.34 4.61
C SER A 89 11.43 -16.00 5.70
N PRO A 90 10.18 -16.47 5.60
CA PRO A 90 9.20 -16.41 6.69
C PRO A 90 9.68 -17.05 8.01
N THR A 91 10.70 -17.92 7.96
CA THR A 91 11.35 -18.50 9.14
C THR A 91 12.21 -17.50 9.92
N GLU A 92 12.57 -16.35 9.34
CA GLU A 92 13.29 -15.27 10.03
C GLU A 92 12.35 -14.38 10.86
N LEU A 93 11.04 -14.60 10.75
CA LEU A 93 10.04 -13.93 11.57
C LEU A 93 9.91 -14.61 12.94
N PRO A 94 9.37 -13.90 13.95
CA PRO A 94 9.07 -14.51 15.25
C PRO A 94 8.28 -15.82 15.08
N GLU A 95 8.61 -16.85 15.86
CA GLU A 95 7.87 -18.12 15.82
C GLU A 95 6.39 -17.90 16.19
N PRO A 96 5.46 -18.66 15.57
CA PRO A 96 4.06 -18.57 15.94
C PRO A 96 3.87 -19.03 17.39
N ALA A 97 2.93 -18.40 18.10
CA ALA A 97 2.61 -18.79 19.47
C ALA A 97 2.07 -20.23 19.53
N GLU A 98 2.15 -20.86 20.71
CA GLU A 98 1.61 -22.20 20.91
C GLU A 98 0.11 -22.26 20.55
N GLY A 99 -0.30 -23.30 19.81
CA GLY A 99 -1.68 -23.45 19.35
C GLY A 99 -2.08 -22.54 18.19
N VAL A 100 -1.13 -21.87 17.54
CA VAL A 100 -1.35 -21.03 16.36
C VAL A 100 -0.76 -21.68 15.11
N TYR A 101 -1.55 -21.72 14.04
CA TYR A 101 -1.11 -22.17 12.73
C TYR A 101 -0.70 -20.97 11.87
N ARG A 102 0.49 -21.04 11.30
CA ARG A 102 1.04 -20.05 10.37
C ARG A 102 0.77 -20.45 8.93
N SER A 103 0.24 -19.53 8.14
CA SER A 103 0.09 -19.65 6.69
C SER A 103 0.80 -18.51 5.95
N GLU A 104 1.31 -18.83 4.77
CA GLU A 104 2.01 -17.90 3.88
C GLU A 104 1.14 -17.59 2.66
N ILE A 105 1.17 -16.32 2.24
CA ILE A 105 0.36 -15.80 1.15
C ILE A 105 1.25 -14.99 0.22
N ASP A 106 1.45 -15.53 -0.97
CA ASP A 106 2.19 -14.86 -2.04
C ASP A 106 1.39 -13.76 -2.75
N GLY A 107 2.08 -12.97 -3.58
CA GLY A 107 1.45 -11.99 -4.46
C GLY A 107 0.98 -10.71 -3.75
N ILE A 108 1.62 -10.40 -2.62
CA ILE A 108 1.45 -9.15 -1.87
C ILE A 108 2.47 -8.13 -2.38
N GLY A 109 1.99 -6.95 -2.75
CA GLY A 109 2.83 -5.95 -3.43
C GLY A 109 3.56 -6.52 -4.66
N SER A 110 4.77 -6.03 -4.88
CA SER A 110 5.69 -6.54 -5.90
C SER A 110 6.69 -7.56 -5.36
N ARG A 111 6.97 -7.51 -4.05
CA ARG A 111 8.05 -8.29 -3.40
C ARG A 111 7.70 -8.81 -2.01
N PHE A 112 6.43 -8.88 -1.64
CA PHE A 112 6.05 -9.28 -0.29
C PHE A 112 5.35 -10.64 -0.24
N VAL A 113 5.65 -11.37 0.84
CA VAL A 113 4.90 -12.53 1.32
C VAL A 113 4.16 -12.10 2.59
N GLY A 114 2.86 -12.33 2.60
CA GLY A 114 2.01 -12.09 3.76
C GLY A 114 1.96 -13.30 4.66
N ILE A 115 2.07 -13.07 5.96
CA ILE A 115 1.97 -14.13 6.98
C ILE A 115 0.71 -13.94 7.78
N VAL A 116 -0.06 -15.01 7.94
CA VAL A 116 -1.26 -15.03 8.77
C VAL A 116 -1.12 -16.14 9.81
N ASP A 117 -1.12 -15.71 11.06
CA ASP A 117 -1.08 -16.56 12.24
C ASP A 117 -2.50 -16.65 12.80
N GLU A 118 -3.12 -17.83 12.74
CA GLU A 118 -4.49 -18.06 13.21
C GLU A 118 -4.54 -19.14 14.29
N ALA A 119 -5.35 -18.94 15.33
CA ALA A 119 -5.54 -19.96 16.35
C ALA A 119 -6.10 -21.25 15.74
N VAL A 120 -5.47 -22.38 16.06
CA VAL A 120 -5.98 -23.70 15.68
C VAL A 120 -7.27 -23.91 16.46
N LYS A 121 -8.41 -23.93 15.76
CA LYS A 121 -9.68 -24.31 16.40
C LYS A 121 -9.63 -25.80 16.68
N SER A 122 -9.55 -26.14 17.97
CA SER A 122 -9.74 -27.50 18.51
C SER A 122 -11.14 -28.02 18.23
#